data_AF-A0A961DWT4-F1
#
_entry.id   AF-A0A961DWT4-F1
#
_cell.length_a   1.000
_cell.length_b   1.000
_cell.length_c   1.000
_cell.angle_alpha   90.00
_cell.angle_beta   90.00
_cell.angle_gamma   90.00
#
_symmetry.space_group_name_H-M   'P 1'
#
loop_
_entity.id
_entity.type
_entity.pdbx_description
1 polymer ?
#
loop_
_entity_poly.entity_id
_entity_poly.type
_entity_poly.pdbx_seq_one_letter_code
_entity_poly.pdbx_strand_id
1 'polypeptide(L)' 'MVEIGMGRTARRTYELDEINIVPSRRTRSSQDVSTGWQLDAYRFDIPVIAHPTDALVSA' A
#
# COMPACT_ATOMS: atom_id res chain seq x y z
N MET A 1 12.36 9.73 17.06
CA MET A 1 13.18 8.67 17.66
C MET A 1 12.84 8.62 19.14
N VAL A 2 12.69 7.43 19.70
CA VAL A 2 12.41 7.20 21.12
C VAL A 2 13.63 6.56 21.75
N GLU A 3 14.07 7.05 22.90
CA GLU A 3 15.15 6.42 23.66
C GLU A 3 14.65 5.10 24.27
N ILE A 4 15.37 4.02 24.02
CA ILE A 4 15.07 2.67 24.53
C ILE A 4 16.16 2.15 25.49
N GLY A 5 17.13 3.00 25.80
CA GLY A 5 18.29 2.74 26.63
C GLY A 5 19.42 3.71 26.32
N MET A 6 20.43 3.77 27.19
CA MET A 6 21.53 4.72 27.07
C MET A 6 22.22 4.63 25.70
N GLY A 7 22.19 5.72 24.94
CA GLY A 7 22.77 5.79 23.60
C GLY A 7 22.05 4.92 22.55
N ARG A 8 20.90 4.33 22.88
CA ARG A 8 20.08 3.50 21.97
C ARG A 8 18.74 4.16 21.71
N THR A 9 18.47 4.41 20.44
CA THR A 9 17.19 4.98 20.00
C THR A 9 16.52 4.09 18.97
N ALA A 10 15.20 4.12 18.95
CA ALA A 10 14.38 3.42 17.97
C ALA A 10 13.47 4.39 17.22
N ARG A 11 13.09 4.02 16.00
CA ARG A 11 12.04 4.69 15.23
C ARG A 11 10.70 4.05 15.60
N ARG A 12 9.69 4.87 15.87
CA ARG A 12 8.32 4.39 15.94
C ARG A 12 7.85 4.00 14.53
N THR A 13 7.40 2.77 14.38
CA THR A 13 6.77 2.25 13.17
C THR A 13 5.27 2.10 13.39
N TYR A 14 4.53 1.88 12.31
CA TYR A 14 3.10 1.63 12.35
C TYR A 14 2.74 0.50 11.41
N GLU A 15 1.84 -0.37 11.85
CA GLU A 15 1.18 -1.37 11.01
C GLU A 15 -0.06 -0.78 10.30
N LEU A 16 -0.65 -1.53 9.37
CA LEU A 16 -1.82 -1.07 8.61
C LEU A 16 -3.09 -0.98 9.47
N ASP A 17 -3.20 -1.81 10.51
CA ASP A 17 -4.34 -1.82 11.46
C ASP A 17 -4.28 -0.67 12.48
N GLU A 18 -3.11 -0.06 12.67
CA GLU A 18 -2.92 1.11 13.53
C GLU A 18 -3.32 2.43 12.85
N ILE A 19 -3.60 2.44 11.54
CA ILE A 19 -3.86 3.66 10.76
C ILE A 19 -5.13 3.57 9.93
N ASN A 20 -5.72 4.74 9.63
CA ASN A 20 -6.90 4.86 8.77
C ASN A 20 -6.79 6.07 7.85
N ILE A 21 -7.43 5.98 6.67
CA ILE A 21 -7.53 7.11 5.73
C ILE A 21 -8.73 7.97 6.11
N VAL A 22 -8.51 9.27 6.31
CA VAL A 22 -9.57 10.22 6.68
C VAL A 22 -9.95 11.09 5.47
N PRO A 23 -11.23 11.17 5.09
CA PRO A 23 -11.68 12.07 4.03
C PRO A 23 -11.43 13.53 4.39
N SER A 24 -10.82 14.29 3.46
CA SER A 24 -10.57 15.73 3.62
C SER A 24 -11.10 16.59 2.45
N ARG A 25 -11.62 15.94 1.39
CA ARG A 25 -12.14 16.57 0.18
C ARG A 25 -13.55 16.06 -0.12
N ARG A 26 -14.22 16.69 -1.09
CA ARG A 26 -15.54 16.24 -1.59
C ARG A 26 -15.44 14.83 -2.17
N THR A 27 -16.43 14.02 -1.85
CA THR A 27 -16.59 12.66 -2.40
C THR A 27 -16.74 12.69 -3.92
N ARG A 28 -16.19 11.67 -4.58
CA ARG A 28 -16.36 11.37 -6.00
C ARG A 28 -17.09 10.03 -6.12
N SER A 29 -17.79 9.81 -7.24
CA SER A 29 -18.31 8.48 -7.54
C SER A 29 -17.15 7.51 -7.66
N SER A 30 -17.28 6.30 -7.12
CA SER A 30 -16.26 5.26 -7.30
C SER A 30 -16.09 4.87 -8.78
N GLN A 31 -17.14 5.05 -9.60
CA GLN A 31 -17.11 4.79 -11.04
C GLN A 31 -16.23 5.79 -11.82
N ASP A 32 -15.96 6.95 -11.23
CA ASP A 32 -15.11 7.99 -11.85
C ASP A 32 -13.62 7.82 -11.46
N VAL A 33 -13.29 6.83 -10.62
CA VAL A 33 -11.93 6.58 -10.13
C VAL A 33 -11.24 5.58 -11.06
N SER A 34 -10.14 6.00 -11.69
CA SER A 34 -9.30 5.07 -12.45
C SER A 34 -8.45 4.22 -11.51
N THR A 35 -8.48 2.91 -11.71
CA THR A 35 -7.55 1.95 -11.10
C THR A 35 -6.39 1.57 -12.03
N GLY A 36 -6.30 2.20 -13.21
CA GLY A 36 -5.27 1.88 -14.20
C GLY A 36 -3.86 2.12 -13.65
N TRP A 37 -2.98 1.15 -13.89
CA TRP A 37 -1.61 1.16 -13.40
C TRP A 37 -0.62 1.00 -14.55
N GLN A 38 0.27 1.97 -14.71
CA GLN A 38 1.40 1.90 -15.64
C GLN A 38 2.64 1.47 -14.87
N LEU A 39 3.25 0.36 -15.30
CA LEU A 39 4.53 -0.11 -14.78
C LEU A 39 5.50 -0.20 -15.94
N ASP A 40 6.36 0.81 -16.07
CA ASP A 40 7.29 0.95 -17.20
C ASP A 40 6.55 0.85 -18.55
N ALA A 41 6.85 -0.15 -19.38
CA ALA A 41 6.18 -0.37 -20.67
C ALA A 41 4.79 -1.04 -20.56
N TYR A 42 4.42 -1.56 -19.39
CA TYR A 42 3.19 -2.33 -19.20
C TYR A 42 2.05 -1.47 -18.66
N ARG A 43 0.83 -1.80 -19.09
CA ARG A 43 -0.41 -1.19 -18.61
C ARG A 43 -1.36 -2.26 -18.08
N PHE A 44 -1.85 -2.05 -16.87
CA PHE A 44 -2.80 -2.90 -16.18
C PHE A 44 -4.06 -2.11 -15.84
N ASP A 45 -5.21 -2.78 -15.82
CA ASP A 45 -6.49 -2.15 -15.46
C ASP A 45 -6.65 -1.96 -13.94
N ILE A 46 -5.96 -2.78 -13.14
CA ILE A 46 -5.93 -2.71 -11.67
C ILE A 46 -4.49 -2.84 -11.13
N PRO A 47 -4.15 -2.21 -10.00
CA PRO A 47 -2.80 -2.22 -9.44
C PRO A 47 -2.57 -3.44 -8.54
N VAL A 48 -2.75 -4.65 -9.08
CA VAL A 48 -2.66 -5.91 -8.32
C VAL A 48 -1.69 -6.86 -9.00
N ILE A 49 -0.79 -7.45 -8.22
CA ILE A 49 0.13 -8.51 -8.65
C ILE A 49 -0.07 -9.73 -7.74
N ALA A 50 -0.09 -10.92 -8.33
CA ALA A 50 -0.11 -12.17 -7.58
C ALA A 50 1.26 -12.43 -6.93
N HIS A 51 1.26 -12.87 -5.67
CA HIS A 51 2.49 -13.32 -5.03
C HIS A 51 3.09 -14.50 -5.83
N PRO A 52 4.39 -14.48 -6.19
CA PRO A 52 4.98 -15.45 -7.11
C PRO A 52 5.33 -16.76 -6.39
N THR A 53 4.30 -17.49 -5.97
CA THR A 53 4.40 -18.84 -5.39
C THR A 53 3.65 -19.84 -6.25
N ASP A 54 4.19 -21.05 -6.34
CA ASP A 54 3.60 -22.21 -7.02
C ASP A 54 2.23 -22.61 -6.45
N ALA A 55 1.96 -22.27 -5.19
CA ALA A 55 0.65 -22.43 -4.57
C ALA A 55 -0.44 -21.53 -5.18
N LEU A 56 -0.07 -20.40 -5.82
CA LEU A 56 -1.01 -19.42 -6.38
C LEU A 56 -0.97 -19.35 -7.91
N VAL A 57 0.20 -19.54 -8.51
CA VAL A 57 0.41 -19.35 -9.95
C VAL A 57 0.94 -20.66 -10.54
N SER A 58 0.18 -21.21 -11.47
CA SER A 58 0.62 -22.35 -12.29
C SER A 58 1.44 -21.87 -13.48
N ALA A 59 2.35 -22.73 -13.95
CA ALA A 59 3.16 -22.50 -15.15
C ALA A 59 2.34 -22.62 -16.44
#